data_AF-A0A2H0QKZ5-F1
#
_entry.id   AF-A0A2H0QKZ5-F1
#
_cell.length_a   1.000
_cell.length_b   1.000
_cell.length_c   1.000
_cell.angle_alpha   90.00
_cell.angle_beta   90.00
_cell.angle_gamma   90.00
#
_symmetry.space_group_name_H-M   'P 1'
#
loop_
_entity.id
_entity.type
_entity.pdbx_description
1 polymer ?
#
loop_
_entity_poly.entity_id
_entity_poly.type
_entity_poly.pdbx_seq_one_letter_code
_entity_poly.pdbx_strand_id
1 'polypeptide(L)'
;MNFHQAYKSTLIPEMTDHQIVSGLNDLHNLYTTQRKDLKEDLLTEQMVSSYSLFYLLTNMPKLDFVFQKLPSFLQQKLLELPLMDIGTGPGTYLWPLFDLGRNGQTCGVDRSRLMLSQAEKLRSDHYPDHEIIWSQNIPKTFPQNGILLFGNSINEIGVSKVINLVEKFQPEIVLWIEPGTRELSFDLLKIRDFLGTQNFKIAYPCATINGQCPMLKRGEEAWCHQIIRMTHEPEVERISQIAKLDRKSMPMNAHIYFRKNGTENTTQDTATMVRFLTETKHSFEWEVCLEKDQTNQLLVFEIPKRDLSKSQLKNLQKESVGIKFSYQSSKILSEHKWRIKLIDYPHSS
;
A
#
# COMPACT_ATOMS: atom_id res chain seq x y z
N MET A 1 -12.98 -9.19 6.14
CA MET A 1 -13.98 -9.73 5.16
C MET A 1 -13.37 -10.78 4.22
N ASN A 2 -14.05 -11.90 3.94
CA ASN A 2 -13.61 -12.99 3.04
C ASN A 2 -14.40 -13.07 1.70
N PHE A 3 -14.04 -14.00 0.81
CA PHE A 3 -14.69 -14.14 -0.51
C PHE A 3 -16.19 -14.40 -0.40
N HIS A 4 -16.62 -15.34 0.46
CA HIS A 4 -18.03 -15.70 0.61
C HIS A 4 -18.88 -14.54 1.15
N GLN A 5 -18.32 -13.76 2.08
CA GLN A 5 -18.93 -12.53 2.58
C GLN A 5 -19.11 -11.51 1.45
N ALA A 6 -18.06 -11.23 0.69
CA ALA A 6 -18.13 -10.30 -0.45
C ALA A 6 -19.11 -10.78 -1.54
N TYR A 7 -19.14 -12.08 -1.83
CA TYR A 7 -20.00 -12.72 -2.83
C TYR A 7 -21.50 -12.55 -2.58
N LYS A 8 -21.92 -12.54 -1.31
CA LYS A 8 -23.32 -12.24 -0.95
C LYS A 8 -23.66 -10.76 -1.05
N SER A 9 -22.64 -9.91 -0.95
CA SER A 9 -22.77 -8.47 -0.84
C SER A 9 -22.43 -7.73 -2.14
N THR A 10 -22.30 -8.42 -3.27
CA THR A 10 -22.13 -7.80 -4.59
C THR A 10 -23.42 -7.21 -5.16
N LEU A 11 -23.32 -6.20 -6.04
CA LEU A 11 -24.50 -5.63 -6.72
C LEU A 11 -25.23 -6.68 -7.56
N ILE A 12 -24.48 -7.58 -8.21
CA ILE A 12 -25.04 -8.76 -8.87
C ILE A 12 -24.77 -9.99 -7.98
N PRO A 13 -25.79 -10.53 -7.30
CA PRO A 13 -25.63 -11.74 -6.51
C PRO A 13 -25.42 -12.96 -7.41
N GLU A 14 -24.80 -14.01 -6.86
CA GLU A 14 -24.71 -15.33 -7.50
C GLU A 14 -24.04 -15.35 -8.88
N MET A 15 -23.09 -14.45 -9.13
CA MET A 15 -22.34 -14.43 -10.37
C MET A 15 -21.56 -15.73 -10.59
N THR A 16 -21.64 -16.26 -11.81
CA THR A 16 -20.78 -17.37 -12.25
C THR A 16 -19.34 -16.89 -12.43
N ASP A 17 -18.39 -17.83 -12.38
CA ASP A 17 -16.98 -17.55 -12.67
C ASP A 17 -16.77 -16.87 -14.02
N HIS A 18 -17.53 -17.30 -15.03
CA HIS A 18 -17.47 -16.70 -16.36
C HIS A 18 -17.88 -15.22 -16.34
N GLN A 19 -18.95 -14.88 -15.61
CA GLN A 19 -19.38 -13.49 -15.44
C GLN A 19 -18.34 -12.68 -14.66
N ILE A 20 -17.77 -13.25 -13.59
CA ILE A 20 -16.70 -12.60 -12.81
C ILE A 20 -15.54 -12.26 -13.73
N VAL A 21 -15.00 -13.26 -14.45
CA VAL A 21 -13.83 -13.11 -15.32
C VAL A 21 -14.09 -12.17 -16.49
N SER A 22 -15.29 -12.24 -17.10
CA SER A 22 -15.69 -11.29 -18.15
C SER A 22 -15.65 -9.86 -17.62
N GLY A 23 -16.24 -9.60 -16.45
CA GLY A 23 -16.23 -8.26 -15.84
C GLY A 23 -14.81 -7.77 -15.49
N LEU A 24 -13.91 -8.68 -15.08
CA LEU A 24 -12.50 -8.34 -14.85
C LEU A 24 -11.77 -7.97 -16.14
N ASN A 25 -12.03 -8.68 -17.25
CA ASN A 25 -11.45 -8.37 -18.54
C ASN A 25 -11.97 -7.02 -19.07
N ASP A 26 -13.26 -6.76 -18.90
CA ASP A 26 -13.87 -5.49 -19.33
C ASP A 26 -13.30 -4.30 -18.53
N LEU A 27 -13.14 -4.47 -17.21
CA LEU A 27 -12.43 -3.48 -16.36
C LEU A 27 -10.99 -3.27 -16.83
N HIS A 28 -10.23 -4.34 -17.07
CA HIS A 28 -8.85 -4.25 -17.52
C HIS A 28 -8.74 -3.45 -18.83
N ASN A 29 -9.62 -3.74 -19.79
CA ASN A 29 -9.68 -3.02 -21.06
C ASN A 29 -10.01 -1.54 -20.84
N LEU A 30 -10.99 -1.24 -20.00
CA LEU A 30 -11.41 0.12 -19.68
C LEU A 30 -10.24 0.95 -19.09
N TYR A 31 -9.52 0.40 -18.11
CA TYR A 31 -8.39 1.09 -17.47
C TYR A 31 -7.09 1.11 -18.29
N THR A 32 -6.92 0.22 -19.27
CA THR A 32 -5.70 0.18 -20.10
C THR A 32 -5.83 0.96 -21.40
N THR A 33 -6.98 0.92 -22.07
CA THR A 33 -7.17 1.53 -23.40
C THR A 33 -7.79 2.93 -23.37
N GLN A 34 -8.53 3.30 -22.31
CA GLN A 34 -9.29 4.57 -22.24
C GLN A 34 -8.81 5.53 -21.15
N ARG A 35 -7.53 5.47 -20.76
CA ARG A 35 -6.92 6.18 -19.61
C ARG A 35 -7.19 7.68 -19.48
N LYS A 36 -7.57 8.39 -20.55
CA LYS A 36 -7.66 9.85 -20.53
C LYS A 36 -9.02 10.42 -20.15
N ASP A 37 -10.10 9.64 -20.19
CA ASP A 37 -11.45 10.08 -19.78
C ASP A 37 -12.32 8.87 -19.45
N LEU A 38 -12.09 8.26 -18.28
CA LEU A 38 -13.03 7.29 -17.72
C LEU A 38 -14.36 8.01 -17.47
N LYS A 39 -15.29 7.87 -18.42
CA LYS A 39 -16.67 8.31 -18.24
C LYS A 39 -17.31 7.34 -17.26
N GLU A 40 -17.83 7.88 -16.17
CA GLU A 40 -18.56 7.16 -15.12
C GLU A 40 -19.61 6.20 -15.70
N ASP A 41 -20.23 6.61 -16.81
CA ASP A 41 -21.28 5.90 -17.54
C ASP A 41 -20.85 4.55 -18.16
N LEU A 42 -19.55 4.22 -18.15
CA LEU A 42 -19.03 2.98 -18.74
C LEU A 42 -18.94 1.83 -17.74
N LEU A 43 -18.99 2.12 -16.43
CA LEU A 43 -18.99 1.06 -15.41
C LEU A 43 -20.36 0.38 -15.35
N THR A 44 -20.35 -0.94 -15.27
CA THR A 44 -21.55 -1.77 -15.07
C THR A 44 -21.55 -2.42 -13.70
N GLU A 45 -22.72 -2.85 -13.21
CA GLU A 45 -22.82 -3.59 -11.95
C GLU A 45 -22.00 -4.88 -11.96
N GLN A 46 -21.89 -5.55 -13.13
CA GLN A 46 -21.07 -6.74 -13.30
C GLN A 46 -19.58 -6.41 -13.10
N MET A 47 -19.09 -5.34 -13.71
CA MET A 47 -17.72 -4.88 -13.52
C MET A 47 -17.43 -4.58 -12.05
N VAL A 48 -18.29 -3.79 -11.40
CA VAL A 48 -18.12 -3.41 -9.99
C VAL A 48 -18.19 -4.62 -9.04
N SER A 49 -19.09 -5.56 -9.31
CA SER A 49 -19.19 -6.83 -8.57
C SER A 49 -17.94 -7.68 -8.78
N SER A 50 -17.46 -7.83 -10.02
CA SER A 50 -16.20 -8.52 -10.34
C SER A 50 -15.00 -7.90 -9.63
N TYR A 51 -14.91 -6.56 -9.60
CA TYR A 51 -13.84 -5.86 -8.86
C TYR A 51 -13.87 -6.26 -7.39
N SER A 52 -15.05 -6.24 -6.77
CA SER A 52 -15.23 -6.52 -5.34
C SER A 52 -14.89 -7.97 -4.98
N LEU A 53 -15.07 -8.90 -5.92
CA LEU A 53 -14.75 -10.32 -5.73
C LEU A 53 -13.30 -10.69 -6.04
N PHE A 54 -12.50 -9.76 -6.55
CA PHE A 54 -11.12 -10.05 -6.93
C PHE A 54 -10.14 -8.96 -6.53
N TYR A 55 -10.25 -7.77 -7.12
CA TYR A 55 -9.31 -6.67 -6.86
C TYR A 55 -9.41 -6.16 -5.42
N LEU A 56 -10.62 -6.02 -4.86
CA LEU A 56 -10.80 -5.64 -3.46
C LEU A 56 -10.09 -6.66 -2.55
N LEU A 57 -10.44 -7.94 -2.65
CA LEU A 57 -9.91 -8.99 -1.77
C LEU A 57 -8.40 -9.16 -1.90
N THR A 58 -7.86 -9.01 -3.10
CA THR A 58 -6.41 -9.12 -3.33
C THR A 58 -5.65 -7.87 -2.92
N ASN A 59 -6.31 -6.71 -2.85
CA ASN A 59 -5.70 -5.46 -2.40
C ASN A 59 -5.76 -5.27 -0.89
N MET A 60 -6.78 -5.77 -0.19
CA MET A 60 -6.93 -5.61 1.26
C MET A 60 -5.66 -5.96 2.07
N PRO A 61 -4.99 -7.11 1.83
CA PRO A 61 -3.78 -7.49 2.58
C PRO A 61 -2.62 -6.50 2.45
N LYS A 62 -2.64 -5.62 1.42
CA LYS A 62 -1.63 -4.59 1.24
C LYS A 62 -1.65 -3.56 2.36
N LEU A 63 -2.83 -3.21 2.86
CA LEU A 63 -2.93 -2.30 3.99
C LEU A 63 -2.36 -2.95 5.26
N ASP A 64 -2.75 -4.19 5.55
CA ASP A 64 -2.27 -4.92 6.73
C ASP A 64 -0.74 -5.01 6.74
N PHE A 65 -0.15 -5.34 5.59
CA PHE A 65 1.30 -5.39 5.42
C PHE A 65 1.97 -4.06 5.77
N VAL A 66 1.40 -2.94 5.31
CA VAL A 66 1.94 -1.59 5.57
C VAL A 66 1.70 -1.16 7.02
N PHE A 67 0.50 -1.40 7.55
CA PHE A 67 0.10 -1.03 8.91
C PHE A 67 1.03 -1.64 9.95
N GLN A 68 1.40 -2.91 9.78
CA GLN A 68 2.35 -3.62 10.65
C GLN A 68 3.77 -3.02 10.65
N LYS A 69 4.13 -2.16 9.69
CA LYS A 69 5.46 -1.50 9.65
C LYS A 69 5.45 -0.13 10.32
N LEU A 70 4.31 0.31 10.81
CA LEU A 70 4.16 1.60 11.48
C LEU A 70 4.44 1.48 12.97
N PRO A 71 5.02 2.52 13.58
CA PRO A 71 5.07 2.63 15.03
C PRO A 71 3.65 2.69 15.62
N SER A 72 3.47 2.18 16.84
CA SER A 72 2.16 2.05 17.48
C SER A 72 1.37 3.37 17.57
N PHE A 73 2.05 4.50 17.75
CA PHE A 73 1.37 5.80 17.78
C PHE A 73 0.73 6.18 16.43
N LEU A 74 1.34 5.81 15.30
CA LEU A 74 0.75 6.03 13.98
C LEU A 74 -0.36 5.03 13.68
N GLN A 75 -0.21 3.79 14.13
CA GLN A 75 -1.28 2.80 14.06
C GLN A 75 -2.52 3.34 14.78
N GLN A 76 -2.38 3.82 16.02
CA GLN A 76 -3.47 4.41 16.77
C GLN A 76 -4.11 5.61 16.04
N LYS A 77 -3.29 6.55 15.52
CA LYS A 77 -3.81 7.68 14.75
C LYS A 77 -4.59 7.25 13.51
N LEU A 78 -4.15 6.22 12.79
CA LEU A 78 -4.87 5.67 11.64
C LEU A 78 -6.22 5.07 12.01
N LEU A 79 -6.41 4.61 13.25
CA LEU A 79 -7.68 4.05 13.73
C LEU A 79 -8.64 5.13 14.28
N GLU A 80 -8.12 6.24 14.79
CA GLU A 80 -8.92 7.23 15.55
C GLU A 80 -9.20 8.53 14.77
N LEU A 81 -8.24 9.03 13.97
CA LEU A 81 -8.39 10.34 13.32
C LEU A 81 -9.44 10.31 12.20
N PRO A 82 -10.09 11.46 11.90
CA PRO A 82 -10.98 11.57 10.75
C PRO A 82 -10.27 11.18 9.45
N LEU A 83 -10.89 10.37 8.60
CA LEU A 83 -10.29 9.87 7.36
C LEU A 83 -11.16 10.21 6.15
N MET A 84 -10.50 10.66 5.09
CA MET A 84 -11.07 10.76 3.76
C MET A 84 -10.33 9.81 2.81
N ASP A 85 -11.02 8.80 2.31
CA ASP A 85 -10.53 7.89 1.27
C ASP A 85 -10.93 8.43 -0.10
N ILE A 86 -9.94 8.85 -0.88
CA ILE A 86 -10.13 9.52 -2.18
C ILE A 86 -9.92 8.50 -3.29
N GLY A 87 -10.93 8.32 -4.13
CA GLY A 87 -11.02 7.18 -5.04
C GLY A 87 -11.29 5.88 -4.27
N THR A 88 -12.24 5.93 -3.33
CA THR A 88 -12.50 4.83 -2.39
C THR A 88 -12.95 3.53 -3.08
N GLY A 89 -13.47 3.62 -4.31
CA GLY A 89 -14.03 2.49 -5.03
C GLY A 89 -15.12 1.82 -4.19
N PRO A 90 -15.11 0.47 -4.08
CA PRO A 90 -16.02 -0.25 -3.20
C PRO A 90 -15.54 -0.27 -1.74
N GLY A 91 -14.75 0.72 -1.28
CA GLY A 91 -14.20 0.81 0.08
C GLY A 91 -12.95 -0.06 0.34
N THR A 92 -12.17 -0.36 -0.71
CA THR A 92 -11.10 -1.40 -0.70
C THR A 92 -10.20 -1.38 0.53
N TYR A 93 -9.77 -0.20 0.98
CA TYR A 93 -8.87 -0.07 2.14
C TYR A 93 -9.58 0.35 3.42
N LEU A 94 -10.88 0.66 3.37
CA LEU A 94 -11.68 0.94 4.56
C LEU A 94 -11.99 -0.35 5.34
N TRP A 95 -12.30 -1.44 4.64
CA TRP A 95 -12.61 -2.73 5.27
C TRP A 95 -11.47 -3.27 6.14
N PRO A 96 -10.22 -3.36 5.66
CA PRO A 96 -9.12 -3.80 6.53
C PRO A 96 -8.84 -2.81 7.66
N LEU A 97 -9.08 -1.50 7.49
CA LEU A 97 -9.01 -0.55 8.62
C LEU A 97 -10.04 -0.85 9.71
N PHE A 98 -11.27 -1.20 9.35
CA PHE A 98 -12.29 -1.58 10.32
C PHE A 98 -11.99 -2.94 10.96
N ASP A 99 -11.48 -3.91 10.20
CA ASP A 99 -10.98 -5.19 10.74
C ASP A 99 -9.84 -4.95 11.76
N LEU A 100 -9.03 -3.90 11.58
CA LEU A 100 -7.99 -3.44 12.51
C LEU A 100 -8.51 -2.60 13.70
N GLY A 101 -9.83 -2.36 13.79
CA GLY A 101 -10.47 -1.65 14.91
C GLY A 101 -10.65 -0.16 14.72
N ARG A 102 -10.64 0.35 13.49
CA ARG A 102 -10.89 1.78 13.21
C ARG A 102 -12.29 2.19 13.69
N ASN A 103 -12.35 3.33 14.39
CA ASN A 103 -13.57 3.94 14.92
C ASN A 103 -13.70 5.44 14.61
N GLY A 104 -12.67 6.07 14.01
CA GLY A 104 -12.70 7.47 13.62
C GLY A 104 -13.71 7.78 12.52
N GLN A 105 -14.20 9.02 12.46
CA GLN A 105 -15.09 9.50 11.41
C GLN A 105 -14.51 9.20 10.02
N THR A 106 -15.32 8.61 9.14
CA THR A 106 -14.84 8.12 7.83
C THR A 106 -15.70 8.66 6.70
N CYS A 107 -15.06 9.16 5.65
CA CYS A 107 -15.68 9.60 4.42
C CYS A 107 -15.02 8.89 3.23
N GLY A 108 -15.81 8.22 2.41
CA GLY A 108 -15.37 7.63 1.15
C GLY A 108 -15.82 8.49 -0.02
N VAL A 109 -14.87 8.88 -0.87
CA VAL A 109 -15.11 9.72 -2.05
C VAL A 109 -14.76 8.94 -3.29
N ASP A 110 -15.73 8.70 -4.18
CA ASP A 110 -15.51 8.12 -5.50
C ASP A 110 -16.45 8.78 -6.50
N ARG A 111 -15.98 9.04 -7.72
CA ARG A 111 -16.87 9.63 -8.73
C ARG A 111 -18.00 8.66 -9.02
N SER A 112 -17.74 7.35 -9.12
CA SER A 112 -18.69 6.32 -9.53
C SER A 112 -19.79 6.05 -8.50
N ARG A 113 -21.04 6.32 -8.88
CA ARG A 113 -22.22 5.89 -8.08
C ARG A 113 -22.24 4.39 -7.83
N LEU A 114 -21.92 3.58 -8.84
CA LEU A 114 -21.95 2.12 -8.68
C LEU A 114 -20.90 1.63 -7.68
N MET A 115 -19.70 2.21 -7.68
CA MET A 115 -18.69 1.91 -6.67
C MET A 115 -19.16 2.26 -5.26
N LEU A 116 -19.76 3.46 -5.09
CA LEU A 116 -20.31 3.88 -3.80
C LEU A 116 -21.49 3.01 -3.35
N SER A 117 -22.39 2.63 -4.27
CA SER A 117 -23.49 1.69 -3.97
C SER A 117 -22.97 0.33 -3.52
N GLN A 118 -21.92 -0.18 -4.17
CA GLN A 118 -21.25 -1.42 -3.79
C GLN A 118 -20.57 -1.28 -2.42
N ALA A 119 -19.93 -0.15 -2.14
CA ALA A 119 -19.31 0.13 -0.85
C ALA A 119 -20.35 0.17 0.28
N GLU A 120 -21.49 0.84 0.05
CA GLU A 120 -22.58 0.91 1.02
C GLU A 120 -23.21 -0.46 1.28
N LYS A 121 -23.38 -1.29 0.25
CA LYS A 121 -23.87 -2.67 0.42
C LYS A 121 -22.90 -3.51 1.27
N LEU A 122 -21.59 -3.38 1.05
CA LEU A 122 -20.59 -4.07 1.87
C LEU A 122 -20.60 -3.56 3.32
N ARG A 123 -20.73 -2.25 3.52
CA ARG A 123 -20.87 -1.64 4.85
C ARG A 123 -22.12 -2.15 5.57
N SER A 124 -23.29 -2.10 4.94
CA SER A 124 -24.55 -2.52 5.57
C SER A 124 -24.54 -3.97 6.00
N ASP A 125 -23.91 -4.84 5.21
CA ASP A 125 -23.95 -6.28 5.43
C ASP A 125 -22.88 -6.75 6.44
N HIS A 126 -21.71 -6.09 6.50
CA HIS A 126 -20.56 -6.57 7.29
C HIS A 126 -20.07 -5.59 8.37
N TYR A 127 -20.37 -4.31 8.25
CA TYR A 127 -19.94 -3.25 9.18
C TYR A 127 -21.11 -2.31 9.55
N PRO A 128 -22.25 -2.85 10.03
CA PRO A 128 -23.47 -2.07 10.21
C PRO A 128 -23.31 -0.93 11.23
N ASP A 129 -22.43 -1.12 12.21
CA ASP A 129 -22.15 -0.17 13.29
C ASP A 129 -21.19 0.96 12.89
N HIS A 130 -20.57 0.86 11.70
CA HIS A 130 -19.67 1.89 11.18
C HIS A 130 -20.45 2.87 10.30
N GLU A 131 -20.50 4.12 10.73
CA GLU A 131 -21.04 5.22 9.92
C GLU A 131 -19.98 5.73 8.93
N ILE A 132 -20.33 5.73 7.64
CA ILE A 132 -19.46 6.21 6.56
C ILE A 132 -20.23 7.21 5.72
N ILE A 133 -19.61 8.37 5.47
CA ILE A 133 -20.17 9.37 4.56
C ILE A 133 -19.66 9.08 3.15
N TRP A 134 -20.52 8.57 2.28
CA TRP A 134 -20.21 8.39 0.85
C TRP A 134 -20.51 9.65 0.06
N SER A 135 -19.60 10.06 -0.83
CA SER A 135 -19.79 11.24 -1.66
C SER A 135 -19.17 11.09 -3.04
N GLN A 136 -19.88 11.55 -4.07
CA GLN A 136 -19.31 11.67 -5.42
C GLN A 136 -18.31 12.83 -5.56
N ASN A 137 -18.33 13.76 -4.61
CA ASN A 137 -17.55 14.97 -4.65
C ASN A 137 -16.66 15.09 -3.42
N ILE A 138 -15.42 15.52 -3.63
CA ILE A 138 -14.53 15.87 -2.53
C ILE A 138 -15.20 17.00 -1.73
N PRO A 139 -15.37 16.86 -0.41
CA PRO A 139 -16.06 17.87 0.40
C PRO A 139 -15.33 19.21 0.38
N LYS A 140 -16.07 20.28 0.67
CA LYS A 140 -15.48 21.64 0.69
C LYS A 140 -14.49 21.79 1.85
N THR A 141 -14.80 21.19 2.99
CA THR A 141 -14.03 21.25 4.24
C THR A 141 -13.70 19.84 4.73
N PHE A 142 -12.58 19.70 5.43
CA PHE A 142 -12.16 18.48 6.11
C PHE A 142 -11.31 18.87 7.33
N PRO A 143 -11.34 18.11 8.44
CA PRO A 143 -10.53 18.42 9.61
C PRO A 143 -9.03 18.45 9.27
N GLN A 144 -8.31 19.47 9.77
CA GLN A 144 -6.86 19.60 9.55
C GLN A 144 -6.07 18.48 10.24
N ASN A 145 -6.59 17.92 11.32
CA ASN A 145 -6.04 16.73 11.99
C ASN A 145 -6.50 15.42 11.31
N GLY A 146 -6.92 15.45 10.06
CA GLY A 146 -7.42 14.29 9.34
C GLY A 146 -6.37 13.51 8.57
N ILE A 147 -6.79 12.39 8.02
CA ILE A 147 -6.02 11.50 7.16
C ILE A 147 -6.56 11.63 5.73
N LEU A 148 -5.66 11.85 4.76
CA LEU A 148 -5.96 11.61 3.35
C LEU A 148 -5.39 10.26 2.95
N LEU A 149 -6.28 9.36 2.52
CA LEU A 149 -5.94 8.05 1.97
C LEU A 149 -6.19 8.07 0.46
N PHE A 150 -5.22 7.58 -0.30
CA PHE A 150 -5.32 7.38 -1.74
C PHE A 150 -5.04 5.91 -2.08
N GLY A 151 -6.10 5.18 -2.40
CA GLY A 151 -6.03 3.75 -2.69
C GLY A 151 -6.25 3.45 -4.16
N ASN A 152 -5.18 3.14 -4.91
CA ASN A 152 -5.25 2.90 -6.36
C ASN A 152 -5.89 4.07 -7.15
N SER A 153 -5.73 5.31 -6.70
CA SER A 153 -6.44 6.48 -7.23
C SER A 153 -5.53 7.59 -7.73
N ILE A 154 -4.27 7.65 -7.29
CA ILE A 154 -3.31 8.69 -7.70
C ILE A 154 -3.07 8.65 -9.21
N ASN A 155 -2.99 7.44 -9.78
CA ASN A 155 -2.82 7.26 -11.21
C ASN A 155 -4.00 7.83 -12.03
N GLU A 156 -5.17 7.99 -11.43
CA GLU A 156 -6.37 8.52 -12.08
C GLU A 156 -6.56 10.02 -11.82
N ILE A 157 -6.34 10.49 -10.58
CA ILE A 157 -6.56 11.89 -10.21
C ILE A 157 -5.35 12.79 -10.52
N GLY A 158 -4.16 12.20 -10.64
CA GLY A 158 -2.91 12.85 -10.96
C GLY A 158 -2.23 13.55 -9.77
N VAL A 159 -0.89 13.65 -9.87
CA VAL A 159 0.00 14.25 -8.85
C VAL A 159 -0.44 15.65 -8.43
N SER A 160 -0.74 16.53 -9.38
CA SER A 160 -1.10 17.92 -9.08
C SER A 160 -2.37 18.00 -8.25
N LYS A 161 -3.34 17.09 -8.46
CA LYS A 161 -4.56 17.07 -7.66
C LYS A 161 -4.27 16.63 -6.23
N VAL A 162 -3.40 15.62 -6.04
CA VAL A 162 -2.98 15.18 -4.70
C VAL A 162 -2.33 16.34 -3.94
N ILE A 163 -1.36 17.03 -4.56
CA ILE A 163 -0.68 18.19 -3.96
C ILE A 163 -1.69 19.26 -3.55
N ASN A 164 -2.60 19.66 -4.45
CA ASN A 164 -3.63 20.65 -4.16
C ASN A 164 -4.55 20.23 -2.99
N LEU A 165 -4.85 18.94 -2.84
CA LEU A 165 -5.68 18.43 -1.73
C LEU A 165 -4.93 18.47 -0.40
N VAL A 166 -3.64 18.12 -0.40
CA VAL A 166 -2.78 18.24 0.79
C VAL A 166 -2.65 19.70 1.20
N GLU A 167 -2.44 20.61 0.26
CA GLU A 167 -2.37 22.05 0.54
C GLU A 167 -3.70 22.61 1.06
N LYS A 168 -4.81 22.20 0.44
CA LYS A 168 -6.16 22.67 0.82
C LYS A 168 -6.55 22.22 2.23
N PHE A 169 -6.38 20.94 2.53
CA PHE A 169 -6.89 20.36 3.76
C PHE A 169 -5.88 20.33 4.90
N GLN A 170 -4.59 20.51 4.59
CA GLN A 170 -3.50 20.48 5.56
C GLN A 170 -3.56 19.25 6.50
N PRO A 171 -3.76 18.02 5.98
CA PRO A 171 -4.00 16.85 6.82
C PRO A 171 -2.83 16.55 7.75
N GLU A 172 -3.09 15.81 8.83
CA GLU A 172 -2.06 15.32 9.73
C GLU A 172 -1.31 14.13 9.13
N ILE A 173 -2.01 13.26 8.40
CA ILE A 173 -1.45 12.07 7.76
C ILE A 173 -1.83 12.03 6.28
N VAL A 174 -0.86 11.67 5.44
CA VAL A 174 -1.08 11.34 4.02
C VAL A 174 -0.58 9.92 3.79
N LEU A 175 -1.45 9.05 3.31
CA LEU A 175 -1.15 7.65 3.01
C LEU A 175 -1.60 7.33 1.59
N TRP A 176 -0.80 6.55 0.88
CA TRP A 176 -1.24 5.92 -0.36
C TRP A 176 -0.81 4.47 -0.46
N ILE A 177 -1.58 3.69 -1.19
CA ILE A 177 -1.24 2.34 -1.65
C ILE A 177 -1.67 2.25 -3.11
N GLU A 178 -0.67 2.13 -3.98
CA GLU A 178 -0.83 2.19 -5.42
C GLU A 178 -0.22 0.95 -6.10
N PRO A 179 -0.60 0.63 -7.36
CA PRO A 179 0.09 -0.38 -8.13
C PRO A 179 1.60 -0.09 -8.28
N GLY A 180 2.43 -1.14 -8.19
CA GLY A 180 3.89 -1.03 -8.24
C GLY A 180 4.46 -0.84 -9.65
N THR A 181 3.95 0.11 -10.43
CA THR A 181 4.43 0.38 -11.79
C THR A 181 5.57 1.41 -11.80
N ARG A 182 6.43 1.32 -12.81
CA ARG A 182 7.57 2.21 -12.97
C ARG A 182 7.13 3.67 -13.14
N GLU A 183 6.18 3.91 -14.03
CA GLU A 183 5.68 5.25 -14.37
C GLU A 183 5.12 5.95 -13.13
N LEU A 184 4.27 5.24 -12.38
CA LEU A 184 3.66 5.79 -11.17
C LEU A 184 4.69 6.02 -10.07
N SER A 185 5.71 5.17 -9.95
CA SER A 185 6.77 5.34 -8.95
C SER A 185 7.47 6.70 -9.08
N PHE A 186 7.74 7.17 -10.30
CA PHE A 186 8.34 8.49 -10.54
C PHE A 186 7.38 9.64 -10.20
N ASP A 187 6.10 9.47 -10.48
CA ASP A 187 5.07 10.46 -10.12
C ASP A 187 4.88 10.56 -8.60
N LEU A 188 4.94 9.44 -7.88
CA LEU A 188 4.87 9.41 -6.42
C LEU A 188 6.09 10.07 -5.75
N LEU A 189 7.26 10.05 -6.39
CA LEU A 189 8.44 10.79 -5.90
C LEU A 189 8.23 12.31 -5.94
N LYS A 190 7.45 12.84 -6.89
CA LYS A 190 7.10 14.26 -6.92
C LYS A 190 6.25 14.65 -5.70
N ILE A 191 5.31 13.78 -5.31
CA ILE A 191 4.49 13.97 -4.11
C ILE A 191 5.37 13.87 -2.85
N ARG A 192 6.27 12.88 -2.78
CA ARG A 192 7.25 12.74 -1.69
C ARG A 192 8.06 14.02 -1.51
N ASP A 193 8.63 14.54 -2.61
CA ASP A 193 9.52 15.70 -2.56
C ASP A 193 8.74 16.95 -2.17
N PHE A 194 7.51 17.12 -2.67
CA PHE A 194 6.59 18.16 -2.20
C PHE A 194 6.37 18.05 -0.69
N LEU A 195 5.99 16.88 -0.16
CA LEU A 195 5.79 16.67 1.28
C LEU A 195 7.06 16.94 2.10
N GLY A 196 8.24 16.68 1.54
CA GLY A 196 9.54 17.00 2.16
C GLY A 196 9.82 18.49 2.28
N THR A 197 9.24 19.32 1.41
CA THR A 197 9.28 20.80 1.56
C THR A 197 8.27 21.30 2.59
N GLN A 198 7.33 20.44 2.99
CA GLN A 198 6.33 20.72 4.02
C GLN A 198 6.78 20.15 5.38
N ASN A 199 6.02 20.42 6.45
CA ASN A 199 6.33 19.93 7.81
C ASN A 199 5.96 18.44 8.01
N PHE A 200 6.26 17.57 7.05
CA PHE A 200 6.01 16.12 7.13
C PHE A 200 7.28 15.32 7.42
N LYS A 201 7.10 14.21 8.13
CA LYS A 201 8.04 13.09 8.21
C LYS A 201 7.49 11.92 7.41
N ILE A 202 8.37 11.05 6.94
CA ILE A 202 7.99 9.77 6.33
C ILE A 202 8.04 8.66 7.39
N ALA A 203 6.99 7.85 7.47
CA ALA A 203 6.95 6.65 8.30
C ALA A 203 7.33 5.40 7.49
N TYR A 204 6.92 5.38 6.21
CA TYR A 204 7.09 4.24 5.30
C TYR A 204 7.10 4.73 3.84
N PRO A 205 7.86 4.12 2.91
CA PRO A 205 8.83 3.03 3.09
C PRO A 205 10.26 3.56 3.28
N CYS A 206 10.51 4.83 2.95
CA CYS A 206 11.84 5.43 3.04
C CYS A 206 12.25 5.59 4.51
N ALA A 207 13.57 5.50 4.76
CA ALA A 207 14.12 5.73 6.09
C ALA A 207 14.02 7.20 6.49
N THR A 208 14.20 8.11 5.53
CA THR A 208 14.05 9.55 5.75
C THR A 208 13.40 10.24 4.56
N ILE A 209 12.76 11.39 4.81
CA ILE A 209 12.20 12.24 3.74
C ILE A 209 13.27 13.16 3.17
N ASN A 210 14.38 13.32 3.91
CA ASN A 210 15.47 14.21 3.55
C ASN A 210 16.29 13.66 2.38
N GLY A 211 16.72 14.58 1.52
CA GLY A 211 17.51 14.28 0.33
C GLY A 211 16.72 13.59 -0.78
N GLN A 212 17.39 13.47 -1.93
CA GLN A 212 16.87 12.80 -3.11
C GLN A 212 16.82 11.28 -2.91
N CYS A 213 15.79 10.63 -3.44
CA CYS A 213 15.74 9.16 -3.46
C CYS A 213 16.97 8.60 -4.22
N PRO A 214 17.79 7.72 -3.60
CA PRO A 214 19.00 7.19 -4.23
C PRO A 214 18.69 6.33 -5.46
N MET A 215 17.45 5.85 -5.61
CA MET A 215 17.04 5.08 -6.78
C MET A 215 17.07 5.93 -8.07
N LEU A 216 16.81 7.24 -7.98
CA LEU A 216 16.91 8.16 -9.12
C LEU A 216 18.33 8.25 -9.68
N LYS A 217 19.36 8.03 -8.85
CA LYS A 217 20.77 8.08 -9.29
C LYS A 217 21.17 6.88 -10.14
N ARG A 218 20.34 5.84 -10.21
CA ARG A 218 20.61 4.61 -10.96
C ARG A 218 20.02 4.61 -12.37
N GLY A 219 19.39 5.71 -12.78
CA GLY A 219 18.79 5.86 -14.10
C GLY A 219 17.33 5.40 -14.16
N GLU A 220 16.74 5.51 -15.35
CA GLU A 220 15.30 5.39 -15.58
C GLU A 220 14.75 3.97 -15.40
N GLU A 221 15.62 2.95 -15.48
CA GLU A 221 15.24 1.54 -15.27
C GLU A 221 15.19 1.13 -13.78
N ALA A 222 15.55 2.04 -12.88
CA ALA A 222 15.58 1.78 -11.46
C ALA A 222 14.42 2.50 -10.75
N TRP A 223 13.47 1.72 -10.24
CA TRP A 223 12.39 2.25 -9.39
C TRP A 223 12.26 1.44 -8.09
N CYS A 224 11.79 2.12 -7.05
CA CYS A 224 11.50 1.51 -5.77
C CYS A 224 10.04 1.05 -5.77
N HIS A 225 9.77 -0.16 -5.31
CA HIS A 225 8.43 -0.68 -5.07
C HIS A 225 8.50 -1.75 -3.98
N GLN A 226 7.36 -2.06 -3.37
CA GLN A 226 7.18 -3.17 -2.45
C GLN A 226 6.57 -4.35 -3.19
N ILE A 227 6.75 -5.56 -2.68
CA ILE A 227 6.15 -6.78 -3.25
C ILE A 227 5.63 -7.61 -2.11
N ILE A 228 4.31 -7.78 -2.05
CA ILE A 228 3.69 -8.71 -1.12
C ILE A 228 3.63 -10.08 -1.76
N ARG A 229 4.15 -11.07 -1.05
CA ARG A 229 4.10 -12.49 -1.44
C ARG A 229 3.15 -13.23 -0.52
N MET A 230 2.08 -13.78 -1.07
CA MET A 230 1.09 -14.52 -0.29
C MET A 230 0.29 -15.50 -1.16
N THR A 231 -0.58 -16.26 -0.51
CA THR A 231 -1.63 -17.07 -1.16
C THR A 231 -2.98 -16.55 -0.70
N HIS A 232 -3.96 -16.52 -1.61
CA HIS A 232 -5.32 -16.10 -1.30
C HIS A 232 -6.22 -17.29 -0.97
N GLU A 233 -7.46 -17.01 -0.60
CA GLU A 233 -8.49 -18.03 -0.42
C GLU A 233 -8.70 -18.85 -1.71
N PRO A 234 -9.08 -20.14 -1.62
CA PRO A 234 -9.20 -21.02 -2.79
C PRO A 234 -10.05 -20.46 -3.93
N GLU A 235 -11.12 -19.74 -3.60
CA GLU A 235 -12.03 -19.10 -4.56
C GLU A 235 -11.34 -17.97 -5.33
N VAL A 236 -10.59 -17.11 -4.64
CA VAL A 236 -9.80 -16.03 -5.28
C VAL A 236 -8.70 -16.62 -6.16
N GLU A 237 -8.01 -17.66 -5.68
CA GLU A 237 -6.99 -18.38 -6.46
C GLU A 237 -7.59 -19.04 -7.71
N ARG A 238 -8.79 -19.61 -7.60
CA ARG A 238 -9.52 -20.20 -8.73
C ARG A 238 -9.87 -19.14 -9.77
N ILE A 239 -10.42 -17.99 -9.36
CA ILE A 239 -10.68 -16.86 -10.27
C ILE A 239 -9.39 -16.33 -10.90
N SER A 240 -8.31 -16.21 -10.12
CA SER A 240 -6.98 -15.81 -10.59
C SER A 240 -6.48 -16.70 -11.73
N GLN A 241 -6.64 -18.02 -11.60
CA GLN A 241 -6.25 -18.99 -12.63
C GLN A 241 -7.08 -18.82 -13.92
N ILE A 242 -8.40 -18.69 -13.80
CA ILE A 242 -9.29 -18.54 -14.96
C ILE A 242 -9.04 -17.19 -15.67
N ALA A 243 -8.88 -16.12 -14.90
CA ALA A 243 -8.59 -14.77 -15.40
C ALA A 243 -7.13 -14.60 -15.88
N LYS A 244 -6.24 -15.56 -15.58
CA LYS A 244 -4.79 -15.47 -15.83
C LYS A 244 -4.14 -14.24 -15.16
N LEU A 245 -4.60 -13.89 -13.98
CA LEU A 245 -4.10 -12.75 -13.20
C LEU A 245 -3.32 -13.26 -11.98
N ASP A 246 -1.98 -13.19 -12.00
CA ASP A 246 -1.17 -13.59 -10.86
C ASP A 246 -1.32 -12.61 -9.68
N ARG A 247 -1.74 -13.14 -8.54
CA ARG A 247 -1.91 -12.41 -7.28
C ARG A 247 -1.07 -12.97 -6.13
N LYS A 248 -0.16 -13.90 -6.42
CA LYS A 248 0.78 -14.43 -5.42
C LYS A 248 1.96 -13.50 -5.16
N SER A 249 2.29 -12.67 -6.14
CA SER A 249 3.30 -11.62 -6.05
C SER A 249 2.69 -10.30 -6.47
N MET A 250 2.38 -9.44 -5.51
CA MET A 250 1.63 -8.20 -5.73
C MET A 250 2.55 -6.99 -5.54
N PRO A 251 3.10 -6.42 -6.64
CA PRO A 251 3.89 -5.21 -6.54
C PRO A 251 2.99 -4.01 -6.18
N MET A 252 3.47 -3.16 -5.29
CA MET A 252 2.79 -1.95 -4.86
C MET A 252 3.77 -0.81 -4.58
N ASN A 253 3.25 0.41 -4.54
CA ASN A 253 3.90 1.57 -3.95
C ASN A 253 3.05 2.06 -2.80
N ALA A 254 3.53 1.87 -1.57
CA ALA A 254 2.86 2.35 -0.38
C ALA A 254 3.75 3.34 0.36
N HIS A 255 3.22 4.51 0.69
CA HIS A 255 3.93 5.48 1.52
C HIS A 255 3.01 6.10 2.55
N ILE A 256 3.57 6.41 3.72
CA ILE A 256 2.86 7.07 4.81
C ILE A 256 3.72 8.24 5.31
N TYR A 257 3.08 9.40 5.40
CA TYR A 257 3.65 10.62 5.92
C TYR A 257 2.78 11.16 7.03
N PHE A 258 3.41 11.78 8.01
CA PHE A 258 2.73 12.41 9.14
C PHE A 258 3.37 13.74 9.49
N ARG A 259 2.58 14.70 9.98
CA ARG A 259 3.11 16.00 10.41
C ARG A 259 4.01 15.86 11.63
N LYS A 260 5.11 16.62 11.62
CA LYS A 260 6.06 16.66 12.74
C LYS A 260 5.46 17.41 13.92
N ASN A 261 4.91 16.68 14.88
CA ASN A 261 4.51 17.19 16.18
C ASN A 261 5.49 16.65 17.24
N GLY A 262 6.57 17.38 17.50
CA GLY A 262 7.55 17.05 18.54
C GLY A 262 8.77 16.22 18.09
N THR A 263 9.65 15.98 19.06
CA THR A 263 10.93 15.28 18.94
C THR A 263 10.77 13.80 19.28
N GLU A 264 10.29 13.03 18.34
CA GLU A 264 10.43 11.57 18.43
C GLU A 264 11.80 11.16 17.89
N ASN A 265 12.62 10.62 18.79
CA ASN A 265 13.91 10.01 18.50
C ASN A 265 13.71 8.48 18.53
N THR A 266 13.58 7.85 17.38
CA THR A 266 13.86 6.41 17.27
C THR A 266 15.37 6.23 17.15
N THR A 267 15.98 5.63 18.17
CA THR A 267 17.43 5.45 18.31
C THR A 267 17.94 4.12 17.74
N GLN A 268 17.09 3.32 17.11
CA GLN A 268 17.47 2.02 16.57
C GLN A 268 17.78 2.11 15.08
N ASP A 269 18.93 1.57 14.68
CA ASP A 269 19.32 1.45 13.28
C ASP A 269 18.32 0.54 12.55
N THR A 270 17.54 1.13 11.65
CA THR A 270 16.57 0.42 10.82
C THR A 270 16.93 0.54 9.35
N ALA A 271 16.57 -0.49 8.60
CA ALA A 271 16.68 -0.49 7.14
C ALA A 271 15.40 -1.06 6.54
N THR A 272 15.07 -0.62 5.32
CA THR A 272 13.98 -1.18 4.53
C THR A 272 14.54 -2.03 3.41
N MET A 273 14.10 -3.28 3.30
CA MET A 273 14.48 -4.16 2.18
C MET A 273 13.86 -3.65 0.88
N VAL A 274 14.72 -3.30 -0.09
CA VAL A 274 14.32 -2.81 -1.42
C VAL A 274 14.35 -3.93 -2.46
N ARG A 275 15.26 -4.90 -2.31
CA ARG A 275 15.34 -6.03 -3.25
C ARG A 275 15.99 -7.24 -2.60
N PHE A 276 15.47 -8.42 -2.91
CA PHE A 276 16.20 -9.66 -2.71
C PHE A 276 17.17 -9.85 -3.88
N LEU A 277 18.48 -9.89 -3.62
CA LEU A 277 19.46 -10.04 -4.69
C LEU A 277 19.74 -11.52 -4.95
N THR A 278 20.19 -12.25 -3.93
CA THR A 278 20.55 -13.66 -4.09
C THR A 278 20.61 -14.40 -2.75
N GLU A 279 20.53 -15.73 -2.83
CA GLU A 279 20.86 -16.65 -1.75
C GLU A 279 22.09 -17.46 -2.14
N THR A 280 23.13 -17.42 -1.31
CA THR A 280 24.31 -18.26 -1.46
C THR A 280 24.22 -19.46 -0.52
N LYS A 281 25.21 -20.37 -0.58
CA LYS A 281 25.34 -21.45 0.42
C LYS A 281 25.47 -20.91 1.85
N HIS A 282 25.98 -19.69 2.03
CA HIS A 282 26.38 -19.17 3.35
C HIS A 282 25.60 -17.94 3.82
N SER A 283 24.90 -17.24 2.94
CA SER A 283 24.25 -15.97 3.24
C SER A 283 23.03 -15.69 2.37
N PHE A 284 22.20 -14.74 2.81
CA PHE A 284 21.29 -13.97 1.96
C PHE A 284 21.90 -12.62 1.64
N GLU A 285 21.68 -12.10 0.44
CA GLU A 285 22.07 -10.76 0.05
C GLU A 285 20.83 -9.93 -0.29
N TRP A 286 20.61 -8.88 0.48
CA TRP A 286 19.51 -7.95 0.31
C TRP A 286 20.04 -6.58 -0.06
N GLU A 287 19.41 -5.95 -1.04
CA GLU A 287 19.55 -4.51 -1.21
C GLU A 287 18.58 -3.80 -0.27
N VAL A 288 19.09 -2.81 0.44
CA VAL A 288 18.36 -2.10 1.48
C VAL A 288 18.50 -0.60 1.30
N CYS A 289 17.51 0.14 1.77
CA CYS A 289 17.56 1.59 1.92
C CYS A 289 17.58 1.93 3.41
N LEU A 290 18.51 2.79 3.82
CA LEU A 290 18.61 3.27 5.20
C LEU A 290 18.99 4.74 5.25
N GLU A 291 18.79 5.36 6.41
CA GLU A 291 19.25 6.73 6.65
C GLU A 291 20.71 6.70 7.09
N LYS A 292 21.57 7.42 6.37
CA LYS A 292 22.96 7.67 6.74
C LYS A 292 23.32 9.09 6.33
N ASP A 293 23.95 9.82 7.25
CA ASP A 293 24.28 11.23 7.07
C ASP A 293 23.04 12.08 6.72
N GLN A 294 21.92 11.81 7.39
CA GLN A 294 20.60 12.46 7.19
C GLN A 294 20.00 12.30 5.78
N THR A 295 20.51 11.35 4.98
CA THR A 295 20.01 11.07 3.63
C THR A 295 19.77 9.58 3.44
N ASN A 296 18.93 9.23 2.47
CA ASN A 296 18.72 7.84 2.10
C ASN A 296 19.92 7.31 1.31
N GLN A 297 20.46 6.15 1.70
CA GLN A 297 21.51 5.43 0.98
C GLN A 297 21.08 4.00 0.67
N LEU A 298 21.51 3.51 -0.50
CA LEU A 298 21.34 2.11 -0.89
C LEU A 298 22.60 1.33 -0.54
N LEU A 299 22.43 0.21 0.15
CA LEU A 299 23.51 -0.71 0.52
C LEU A 299 23.10 -2.15 0.23
N VAL A 300 24.08 -3.03 0.15
CA VAL A 300 23.89 -4.48 0.16
C VAL A 300 24.18 -5.01 1.55
N PHE A 301 23.18 -5.64 2.16
CA PHE A 301 23.32 -6.38 3.41
C PHE A 301 23.55 -7.87 3.12
N GLU A 302 24.67 -8.38 3.61
CA GLU A 302 24.97 -9.80 3.68
C GLU A 302 24.54 -10.34 5.05
N ILE A 303 23.60 -11.28 5.05
CA ILE A 303 23.00 -11.88 6.25
C ILE A 303 23.48 -13.33 6.34
N PRO A 304 24.44 -13.68 7.22
CA PRO A 304 24.97 -15.02 7.30
C PRO A 304 23.94 -16.03 7.81
N LYS A 305 23.79 -17.16 7.13
CA LYS A 305 22.84 -18.23 7.51
C LYS A 305 23.14 -18.87 8.86
N ARG A 306 24.41 -18.86 9.27
CA ARG A 306 24.85 -19.39 10.58
C ARG A 306 24.28 -18.62 11.77
N ASP A 307 23.88 -17.37 11.54
CA ASP A 307 23.31 -16.49 12.56
C ASP A 307 21.76 -16.58 12.60
N LEU A 308 21.18 -17.49 11.81
CA LEU A 308 19.73 -17.67 11.66
C LEU A 308 19.28 -19.06 12.13
N SER A 309 18.13 -19.12 12.78
CA SER A 309 17.40 -20.35 13.08
C SER A 309 16.83 -20.99 11.82
N LYS A 310 16.47 -22.28 11.89
CA LYS A 310 15.81 -22.99 10.77
C LYS A 310 14.51 -22.32 10.31
N SER A 311 13.73 -21.76 11.25
CA SER A 311 12.51 -21.01 10.94
C SER A 311 12.83 -19.74 10.16
N GLN A 312 13.81 -18.96 10.64
CA GLN A 312 14.28 -17.76 9.96
C GLN A 312 14.75 -18.06 8.53
N LEU A 313 15.55 -19.10 8.32
CA LEU A 313 16.02 -19.50 6.99
C LEU A 313 14.87 -19.73 6.00
N LYS A 314 13.81 -20.43 6.43
CA LYS A 314 12.64 -20.71 5.59
C LYS A 314 11.83 -19.45 5.27
N ASN A 315 11.75 -18.53 6.23
CA ASN A 315 10.96 -17.31 6.11
C ASN A 315 11.65 -16.28 5.21
N LEU A 316 12.96 -16.07 5.38
CA LEU A 316 13.74 -15.11 4.58
C LEU A 316 13.71 -15.40 3.06
N GLN A 317 13.52 -16.66 2.66
CA GLN A 317 13.36 -17.06 1.26
C GLN A 317 12.04 -16.61 0.63
N LYS A 318 11.01 -16.43 1.45
CA LYS A 318 9.65 -16.08 1.03
C LYS A 318 9.29 -14.64 1.33
N GLU A 319 10.24 -13.90 1.89
CA GLU A 319 9.99 -12.58 2.45
C GLU A 319 9.50 -11.60 1.39
N SER A 320 8.58 -10.74 1.80
CA SER A 320 8.05 -9.67 0.97
C SER A 320 9.08 -8.53 0.85
N VAL A 321 9.07 -7.81 -0.27
CA VAL A 321 9.91 -6.61 -0.43
C VAL A 321 9.21 -5.44 0.26
N GLY A 322 9.98 -4.60 0.96
CA GLY A 322 9.44 -3.48 1.74
C GLY A 322 9.40 -3.73 3.25
N ILE A 323 9.94 -4.84 3.74
CA ILE A 323 10.03 -5.06 5.19
C ILE A 323 11.01 -4.07 5.82
N LYS A 324 10.61 -3.51 6.96
CA LYS A 324 11.47 -2.68 7.82
C LYS A 324 11.99 -3.56 8.96
N PHE A 325 13.29 -3.55 9.20
CA PHE A 325 13.92 -4.39 10.20
C PHE A 325 15.06 -3.66 10.90
N SER A 326 15.37 -4.11 12.10
CA SER A 326 16.47 -3.61 12.91
C SER A 326 17.69 -4.52 12.77
N TYR A 327 18.88 -3.95 12.72
CA TYR A 327 20.11 -4.70 12.43
C TYR A 327 21.27 -4.24 13.31
N GLN A 328 22.28 -5.11 13.40
CA GLN A 328 23.59 -4.79 13.97
C GLN A 328 24.66 -5.00 12.90
N SER A 329 25.45 -3.98 12.59
CA SER A 329 26.62 -4.13 11.72
C SER A 329 27.68 -5.00 12.40
N SER A 330 28.05 -6.10 11.76
CA SER A 330 29.08 -7.01 12.25
C SER A 330 30.43 -6.78 11.57
N LYS A 331 30.41 -6.40 10.28
CA LYS A 331 31.60 -6.09 9.49
C LYS A 331 31.24 -5.26 8.26
N ILE A 332 31.96 -4.17 8.01
CA ILE A 332 31.91 -3.45 6.73
C ILE A 332 32.79 -4.21 5.74
N LEU A 333 32.21 -4.74 4.66
CA LEU A 333 32.94 -5.50 3.63
C LEU A 333 33.44 -4.58 2.52
N SER A 334 32.65 -3.56 2.17
CA SER A 334 33.01 -2.45 1.29
C SER A 334 32.13 -1.22 1.62
N GLU A 335 32.36 -0.10 0.93
CA GLU A 335 31.54 1.12 1.05
C GLU A 335 30.04 0.84 0.88
N HIS A 336 29.68 -0.06 -0.03
CA HIS A 336 28.30 -0.39 -0.37
C HIS A 336 27.84 -1.78 0.09
N LYS A 337 28.67 -2.55 0.81
CA LYS A 337 28.32 -3.90 1.26
C LYS A 337 28.70 -4.15 2.71
N TRP A 338 27.70 -4.44 3.54
CA TRP A 338 27.88 -4.66 4.97
C TRP A 338 27.40 -6.06 5.35
N ARG A 339 28.11 -6.71 6.27
CA ARG A 339 27.65 -7.92 6.92
C ARG A 339 26.93 -7.56 8.20
N ILE A 340 25.70 -8.01 8.35
CA ILE A 340 24.84 -7.65 9.47
C ILE A 340 24.30 -8.88 10.20
N LYS A 341 23.85 -8.66 11.44
CA LYS A 341 22.95 -9.57 12.16
C LYS A 341 21.57 -8.92 12.26
N LEU A 342 20.51 -9.69 12.02
CA LEU A 342 19.14 -9.23 12.24
C LEU A 342 18.85 -9.24 13.75
N ILE A 343 18.38 -8.10 14.27
CA ILE A 343 17.99 -7.97 15.69
C ILE A 343 16.49 -8.23 15.83
N ASP A 344 15.70 -7.50 15.06
CA ASP A 344 14.25 -7.60 15.02
C ASP A 344 13.81 -7.52 13.57
N TYR A 345 12.98 -8.48 13.15
CA TYR A 345 12.44 -8.51 11.81
C TYR A 345 10.97 -8.96 11.88
N PRO A 346 10.02 -8.11 11.44
CA PRO A 346 8.62 -8.47 11.48
C PRO A 346 8.40 -9.64 10.50
N HIS A 347 7.83 -10.73 10.99
CA HIS A 347 7.37 -11.82 10.15
C HIS A 347 6.25 -11.28 9.24
N SER A 348 6.41 -11.40 7.92
CA SER A 348 5.27 -11.33 7.01
C SER A 348 4.46 -12.61 7.22
N SER A 349 3.29 -12.49 7.87
CA SER A 349 2.33 -13.57 8.09
C SER A 349 1.79 -14.13 6.79
#